data_AF-A0A3M1SZ45-F1
#
_entry.id   AF-A0A3M1SZ45-F1
#
_cell.length_a   1.000
_cell.length_b   1.000
_cell.length_c   1.000
_cell.angle_alpha   90.00
_cell.angle_beta   90.00
_cell.angle_gamma   90.00
#
_symmetry.space_group_name_H-M   'P 1'
#
loop_
_entity.id
_entity.type
_entity.pdbx_description
1 polymer ?
#
loop_
_entity_poly.entity_id
_entity_poly.type
_entity_poly.pdbx_seq_one_letter_code
_entity_poly.pdbx_strand_id
1 'polypeptide(L)'
;ALPAPEPLPPEPEPLPPEPEPALPAPEPTPPAPAQEPALPAPAVSEEAPAVPPPLGSETIRQRDARVARSMARLDDFAEFRRSRRDPDDGPIPGILLTNTDARELLDVVAHFDLFPIAFRRSEPARGYVAIDFARGQMQPTKDFDYISERYAKNTMYIRGPLRRNPLFRSAARELIRRFGIPARDLEVCFLVPRPFMAYLNWKAFKTCEQAGVDPAAVRVCKGALVRRGRTWVLRVEEFAMKDGRQIPVRGTG
;
A
#
# COMPACT_ATOMS: atom_id res chain seq x y z
N ALA A 1 40.65 -70.30 15.53
CA ALA A 1 41.27 -69.29 16.40
C ALA A 1 41.68 -68.12 15.52
N LEU A 2 41.14 -66.93 15.77
CA LEU A 2 41.47 -65.72 15.01
C LEU A 2 42.69 -65.04 15.67
N PRO A 3 43.64 -64.51 14.88
CA PRO A 3 44.83 -63.84 15.43
C PRO A 3 44.45 -62.53 16.13
N ALA A 4 45.19 -62.22 17.20
CA ALA A 4 45.01 -60.99 17.96
C ALA A 4 45.39 -59.76 17.11
N PRO A 5 44.65 -58.64 17.23
CA PRO A 5 44.96 -57.41 16.50
C PRO A 5 46.27 -56.80 17.00
N GLU A 6 47.07 -56.31 16.05
CA GLU A 6 48.34 -55.63 16.32
C GLU A 6 48.14 -54.32 17.09
N PRO A 7 49.07 -53.96 17.99
CA PRO A 7 49.02 -52.72 18.75
C PRO A 7 49.26 -51.51 17.84
N LEU A 8 48.46 -50.47 18.03
CA LEU A 8 48.61 -49.20 17.32
C LEU A 8 49.90 -48.48 17.74
N PRO A 9 50.56 -47.77 16.80
CA PRO A 9 51.75 -46.99 17.10
C PRO A 9 51.43 -45.82 18.03
N PRO A 10 52.39 -45.39 18.87
CA PRO A 10 52.20 -44.27 19.77
C PRO A 10 52.04 -42.95 19.01
N GLU A 11 51.16 -42.09 19.49
CA GLU A 11 50.96 -40.74 18.94
C GLU A 11 52.21 -39.87 19.12
N PRO A 12 52.58 -39.06 18.12
CA PRO A 12 53.70 -38.14 18.23
C PRO A 12 53.37 -36.98 19.18
N GLU A 13 54.34 -36.60 20.00
CA GLU A 13 54.23 -35.47 20.92
C GLU A 13 54.02 -34.14 20.17
N PRO A 14 53.18 -33.24 20.71
CA PRO A 14 52.92 -31.94 20.08
C PRO A 14 54.15 -31.02 20.19
N LEU A 15 54.52 -30.42 19.06
CA LEU A 15 55.62 -29.45 18.98
C LEU A 15 55.30 -28.18 19.79
N PRO A 16 56.31 -27.53 20.39
CA PRO A 16 56.13 -26.28 21.11
C PRO A 16 55.71 -25.15 20.16
N PRO A 17 54.87 -24.21 20.63
CA PRO A 17 54.39 -23.10 19.80
C PRO A 17 55.52 -22.12 19.45
N GLU A 18 55.54 -21.66 18.20
CA GLU A 18 56.44 -20.61 17.73
C GLU A 18 56.15 -19.26 18.41
N PRO A 19 57.18 -18.43 18.68
CA PRO A 19 56.98 -17.11 19.25
C PRO A 19 56.37 -16.14 18.24
N GLU A 20 55.32 -15.41 18.67
CA GLU A 20 54.66 -14.39 17.85
C GLU A 20 55.61 -13.23 17.48
N PRO A 21 55.58 -12.73 16.23
CA PRO A 21 56.36 -11.57 15.84
C PRO A 21 55.81 -10.28 16.47
N ALA A 22 56.71 -9.47 17.00
CA ALA A 22 56.38 -8.15 17.55
C ALA A 22 55.78 -7.24 16.46
N LEU A 23 54.59 -6.70 16.74
CA LEU A 23 53.92 -5.75 15.85
C LEU A 23 54.71 -4.42 15.78
N PRO A 24 54.88 -3.83 14.59
CA PRO A 24 55.51 -2.53 14.43
C PRO A 24 54.66 -1.42 15.06
N ALA A 25 55.32 -0.40 15.61
CA ALA A 25 54.66 0.75 16.23
C ALA A 25 53.76 1.48 15.22
N PRO A 26 52.58 1.98 15.65
CA PRO A 26 51.65 2.67 14.76
C PRO A 26 52.23 4.01 14.30
N GLU A 27 52.17 4.26 12.99
CA GLU A 27 52.48 5.57 12.41
C GLU A 27 51.48 6.64 12.88
N PRO A 28 51.91 7.90 13.02
CA PRO A 28 51.02 8.99 13.40
C PRO A 28 49.99 9.26 12.30
N THR A 29 48.71 9.12 12.64
CA THR A 29 47.57 9.40 11.76
C THR A 29 47.59 10.86 11.30
N PRO A 30 47.49 11.16 10.00
CA PRO A 30 47.32 12.54 9.53
C PRO A 30 46.01 13.13 10.05
N PRO A 31 45.94 14.46 10.31
CA PRO A 31 44.73 15.09 10.81
C PRO A 31 43.59 14.91 9.82
N ALA A 32 42.43 14.48 10.34
CA ALA A 32 41.22 14.30 9.56
C ALA A 32 40.84 15.62 8.85
N PRO A 33 40.41 15.58 7.57
CA PRO A 33 39.89 16.75 6.89
C PRO A 33 38.71 17.31 7.69
N ALA A 34 38.72 18.62 7.92
CA ALA A 34 37.65 19.33 8.60
C ALA A 34 36.31 19.00 7.91
N GLN A 35 35.42 18.33 8.62
CA GLN A 35 34.05 18.12 8.17
C GLN A 35 33.39 19.48 8.04
N GLU A 36 32.99 19.85 6.82
CA GLU A 36 31.99 20.90 6.63
C GLU A 36 30.77 20.57 7.50
N PRO A 37 30.22 21.54 8.26
CA PRO A 37 29.01 21.30 9.02
C PRO A 37 27.91 20.87 8.04
N ALA A 38 27.49 19.62 8.17
CA ALA A 38 26.39 19.08 7.40
C ALA A 38 25.19 20.02 7.56
N LEU A 39 24.78 20.64 6.45
CA LEU A 39 23.55 21.41 6.40
C LEU A 39 22.43 20.52 6.95
N PRO A 40 21.64 20.98 7.93
CA PRO A 40 20.55 20.17 8.46
C PRO A 40 19.64 19.79 7.29
N ALA A 41 19.45 18.48 7.10
CA ALA A 41 18.44 17.98 6.17
C ALA A 41 17.14 18.73 6.47
N PRO A 42 16.45 19.30 5.46
CA PRO A 42 15.24 20.06 5.70
C PRO A 42 14.27 19.16 6.48
N ALA A 43 13.93 19.60 7.68
CA ALA A 43 12.95 18.92 8.52
C ALA A 43 11.62 18.92 7.76
N VAL A 44 11.34 17.83 7.04
CA VAL A 44 10.02 17.56 6.52
C VAL A 44 9.17 17.35 7.76
N SER A 45 8.46 18.38 8.22
CA SER A 45 7.48 18.24 9.29
C SER A 45 6.51 17.14 8.88
N GLU A 46 6.64 15.97 9.48
CA GLU A 46 5.65 14.91 9.39
C GLU A 46 4.36 15.43 10.03
N GLU A 47 3.47 15.96 9.20
CA GLU A 47 2.12 16.29 9.61
C GLU A 47 1.49 15.02 10.21
N ALA A 48 0.88 15.14 11.39
CA ALA A 48 0.21 14.02 12.04
C ALA A 48 -0.83 13.43 11.08
N PRO A 49 -1.03 12.10 11.09
CA PRO A 49 -1.91 11.45 10.13
C PRO A 49 -3.33 12.00 10.28
N ALA A 50 -3.96 12.30 9.15
CA ALA A 50 -5.30 12.81 9.13
C ALA A 50 -6.25 11.70 9.59
N VAL A 51 -6.93 11.91 10.72
CA VAL A 51 -7.96 10.99 11.18
C VAL A 51 -9.23 11.28 10.37
N PRO A 52 -9.85 10.27 9.72
CA PRO A 52 -11.11 10.48 9.02
C PRO A 52 -12.18 10.98 10.00
N PRO A 53 -13.12 11.83 9.59
CA PRO A 53 -14.28 12.18 10.41
C PRO A 53 -15.05 10.91 10.82
N PRO A 54 -15.71 10.89 12.01
CA PRO A 54 -16.50 9.73 12.42
C PRO A 54 -17.57 9.34 11.39
N LEU A 55 -17.93 8.05 11.39
CA LEU A 55 -19.05 7.56 10.58
C LEU A 55 -20.33 8.33 10.92
N GLY A 56 -21.00 8.87 9.91
CA GLY A 56 -22.25 9.63 10.07
C GLY A 56 -22.12 11.06 10.60
N SER A 57 -20.92 11.58 10.91
CA SER A 57 -20.77 12.92 11.48
C SER A 57 -20.82 14.08 10.48
N GLU A 58 -20.76 13.78 9.18
CA GLU A 58 -20.74 14.79 8.12
C GLU A 58 -21.92 14.57 7.17
N THR A 59 -22.50 15.66 6.68
CA THR A 59 -23.44 15.64 5.56
C THR A 59 -22.74 15.24 4.25
N ILE A 60 -23.51 14.75 3.28
CA ILE A 60 -23.01 14.40 1.94
C ILE A 60 -22.25 15.59 1.33
N ARG A 61 -22.83 16.79 1.38
CA ARG A 61 -22.23 18.02 0.84
C ARG A 61 -20.89 18.37 1.48
N GLN A 62 -20.76 18.22 2.79
CA GLN A 62 -19.50 18.48 3.50
C GLN A 62 -18.39 17.52 3.05
N ARG A 63 -18.73 16.24 2.92
CA ARG A 63 -17.80 15.22 2.46
C ARG A 63 -17.39 15.44 1.00
N ASP A 64 -18.33 15.78 0.12
CA ASP A 64 -18.03 16.02 -1.29
C ASP A 64 -17.11 17.24 -1.47
N ALA A 65 -17.34 18.30 -0.68
CA ALA A 65 -16.44 19.44 -0.63
C ALA A 65 -15.04 19.07 -0.14
N ARG A 66 -14.93 18.14 0.83
CA ARG A 66 -13.64 17.61 1.31
C ARG A 66 -12.94 16.81 0.21
N VAL A 67 -13.64 15.88 -0.45
CA VAL A 67 -13.10 15.12 -1.59
C VAL A 67 -12.61 16.07 -2.68
N ALA A 68 -13.39 17.08 -3.07
CA ALA A 68 -12.97 18.05 -4.09
C ALA A 68 -11.68 18.80 -3.70
N ARG A 69 -11.52 19.19 -2.43
CA ARG A 69 -10.28 19.81 -1.93
C ARG A 69 -9.10 18.84 -1.95
N SER A 70 -9.32 17.58 -1.59
CA SER A 70 -8.29 16.54 -1.60
C SER A 70 -7.84 16.21 -3.02
N MET A 71 -8.78 16.12 -3.96
CA MET A 71 -8.49 15.91 -5.38
C MET A 71 -7.58 17.00 -5.93
N ALA A 72 -7.77 18.26 -5.51
CA ALA A 72 -6.91 19.38 -5.91
C ALA A 72 -5.46 19.27 -5.43
N ARG A 73 -5.15 18.32 -4.54
CA ARG A 73 -3.78 18.03 -4.08
C ARG A 73 -3.11 16.89 -4.85
N LEU A 74 -3.80 16.26 -5.81
CA LEU A 74 -3.16 15.30 -6.72
C LEU A 74 -2.28 16.08 -7.71
N ASP A 75 -1.05 15.59 -7.93
CA ASP A 75 -0.05 16.21 -8.81
C ASP A 75 -0.59 16.55 -10.20
N ASP A 76 -1.28 15.59 -10.81
CA ASP A 76 -1.74 15.68 -12.19
C ASP A 76 -3.22 16.07 -12.30
N PHE A 77 -3.83 16.56 -11.21
CA PHE A 77 -5.25 16.87 -11.19
C PHE A 77 -5.64 17.92 -12.23
N ALA A 78 -4.75 18.88 -12.48
CA ALA A 78 -4.96 19.91 -13.49
C ALA A 78 -5.02 19.32 -14.91
N GLU A 79 -4.19 18.31 -15.21
CA GLU A 79 -4.23 17.60 -16.49
C GLU A 79 -5.51 16.75 -16.59
N PHE A 80 -5.84 16.00 -15.54
CA PHE A 80 -7.07 15.22 -15.46
C PHE A 80 -8.31 16.06 -15.75
N ARG A 81 -8.44 17.24 -15.11
CA ARG A 81 -9.57 18.16 -15.32
C ARG A 81 -9.68 18.71 -16.73
N ARG A 82 -8.57 18.82 -17.46
CA ARG A 82 -8.54 19.29 -18.85
C ARG A 82 -8.82 18.16 -19.84
N SER A 83 -8.63 16.91 -19.42
CA SER A 83 -8.97 15.76 -20.24
C SER A 83 -10.48 15.71 -20.47
N ARG A 84 -10.91 15.65 -21.73
CA ARG A 84 -12.34 15.56 -22.10
C ARG A 84 -12.90 14.14 -22.01
N ARG A 85 -12.14 13.22 -21.43
CA ARG A 85 -12.49 11.81 -21.43
C ARG A 85 -13.47 11.52 -20.30
N ASP A 86 -14.56 10.84 -20.64
CA ASP A 86 -15.44 10.29 -19.63
C ASP A 86 -14.70 9.17 -18.87
N PRO A 87 -14.60 9.26 -17.54
CA PRO A 87 -13.91 8.25 -16.72
C PRO A 87 -14.48 6.83 -16.80
N ASP A 88 -15.68 6.67 -17.36
CA ASP A 88 -16.35 5.38 -17.58
C ASP A 88 -16.24 4.89 -19.05
N ASP A 89 -15.52 5.61 -19.93
CA ASP A 89 -15.42 5.28 -21.36
C ASP A 89 -14.15 4.47 -21.71
N GLY A 90 -14.36 3.27 -22.24
CA GLY A 90 -13.34 2.31 -22.70
C GLY A 90 -12.96 1.20 -21.70
N PRO A 91 -12.06 0.27 -22.07
CA PRO A 91 -11.58 -0.76 -21.17
C PRO A 91 -10.69 -0.14 -20.08
N ILE A 92 -11.19 -0.16 -18.85
CA ILE A 92 -10.52 0.42 -17.68
C ILE A 92 -9.80 -0.71 -16.92
N PRO A 93 -8.45 -0.68 -16.82
CA PRO A 93 -7.73 -1.59 -15.96
C PRO A 93 -8.19 -1.45 -14.51
N GLY A 94 -8.33 -2.55 -13.79
CA GLY A 94 -8.56 -2.47 -12.34
C GLY A 94 -7.39 -1.78 -11.64
N ILE A 95 -7.61 -1.18 -10.49
CA ILE A 95 -6.56 -0.49 -9.73
C ILE A 95 -6.39 -1.17 -8.38
N LEU A 96 -5.16 -1.52 -8.06
CA LEU A 96 -4.79 -2.15 -6.80
C LEU A 96 -3.76 -1.27 -6.10
N LEU A 97 -4.17 -0.67 -4.98
CA LEU A 97 -3.25 0.06 -4.11
C LEU A 97 -2.32 -0.91 -3.38
N THR A 98 -1.02 -0.59 -3.34
CA THR A 98 0.04 -1.41 -2.74
C THR A 98 0.57 -0.82 -1.43
N ASN A 99 0.04 0.31 -0.95
CA ASN A 99 0.41 0.92 0.34
C ASN A 99 0.26 -0.08 1.50
N THR A 100 1.37 -0.67 1.95
CA THR A 100 1.35 -1.65 3.05
C THR A 100 1.43 -1.02 4.43
N ASP A 101 1.87 0.23 4.52
CA ASP A 101 1.96 0.95 5.78
C ASP A 101 0.57 1.34 6.32
N ALA A 102 0.38 1.19 7.63
CA ALA A 102 -0.89 1.46 8.29
C ALA A 102 -1.20 2.96 8.36
N ARG A 103 -0.19 3.79 8.61
CA ARG A 103 -0.34 5.25 8.73
C ARG A 103 -0.64 5.85 7.37
N GLU A 104 0.11 5.50 6.33
CA GLU A 104 -0.14 5.94 4.96
C GLU A 104 -1.55 5.57 4.49
N LEU A 105 -2.00 4.35 4.79
CA LEU A 105 -3.33 3.92 4.40
C LEU A 105 -4.43 4.74 5.11
N LEU A 106 -4.28 5.01 6.41
CA LEU A 106 -5.23 5.86 7.15
C LEU A 106 -5.27 7.27 6.56
N ASP A 107 -4.12 7.82 6.20
CA ASP A 107 -4.03 9.12 5.53
C ASP A 107 -4.76 9.11 4.20
N VAL A 108 -4.53 8.11 3.36
CA VAL A 108 -5.23 7.96 2.07
C VAL A 108 -6.74 7.84 2.27
N VAL A 109 -7.18 7.02 3.23
CA VAL A 109 -8.60 6.83 3.58
C VAL A 109 -9.23 8.14 4.01
N ALA A 110 -8.59 8.89 4.91
CA ALA A 110 -9.10 10.16 5.40
C ALA A 110 -9.08 11.26 4.34
N HIS A 111 -8.04 11.28 3.51
CA HIS A 111 -7.84 12.32 2.52
C HIS A 111 -8.82 12.16 1.36
N PHE A 112 -8.93 10.96 0.79
CA PHE A 112 -9.76 10.71 -0.39
C PHE A 112 -11.14 10.14 -0.07
N ASP A 113 -11.55 10.14 1.20
CA ASP A 113 -12.84 9.63 1.67
C ASP A 113 -13.12 8.19 1.19
N LEU A 114 -12.10 7.34 1.20
CA LEU A 114 -12.28 5.92 0.92
C LEU A 114 -13.11 5.32 2.05
N PHE A 115 -14.12 4.53 1.70
CA PHE A 115 -15.04 3.97 2.69
C PHE A 115 -14.81 2.45 2.79
N PRO A 116 -14.10 1.98 3.83
CA PRO A 116 -13.82 0.57 3.98
C PRO A 116 -15.07 -0.16 4.45
N ILE A 117 -15.40 -1.25 3.75
CA ILE A 117 -16.53 -2.11 4.09
C ILE A 117 -16.11 -3.57 4.10
N ALA A 118 -16.87 -4.38 4.84
CA ALA A 118 -16.78 -5.83 4.80
C ALA A 118 -18.15 -6.46 4.57
N PHE A 119 -18.18 -7.58 3.87
CA PHE A 119 -19.40 -8.34 3.63
C PHE A 119 -19.09 -9.82 3.41
N ARG A 120 -20.16 -10.64 3.40
CA ARG A 120 -20.09 -12.06 3.09
C ARG A 120 -20.19 -12.26 1.58
N ARG A 121 -19.18 -12.87 0.97
CA ARG A 121 -19.13 -13.09 -0.48
C ARG A 121 -20.29 -13.95 -0.96
N SER A 122 -20.70 -14.96 -0.19
CA SER A 122 -21.83 -15.82 -0.53
C SER A 122 -23.20 -15.14 -0.36
N GLU A 123 -23.27 -14.04 0.40
CA GLU A 123 -24.52 -13.37 0.79
C GLU A 123 -24.40 -11.83 0.72
N PRO A 124 -23.99 -11.24 -0.43
CA PRO A 124 -23.74 -9.80 -0.52
C PRO A 124 -24.99 -8.94 -0.27
N ALA A 125 -26.18 -9.49 -0.54
CA ALA A 125 -27.46 -8.82 -0.33
C ALA A 125 -27.87 -8.68 1.15
N ARG A 126 -27.18 -9.33 2.09
CA ARG A 126 -27.53 -9.26 3.52
C ARG A 126 -27.07 -7.98 4.22
N GLY A 127 -26.36 -7.12 3.51
CA GLY A 127 -25.78 -5.90 4.06
C GLY A 127 -24.26 -5.97 4.10
N TYR A 128 -23.68 -4.94 4.68
CA TYR A 128 -22.24 -4.79 4.85
C TYR A 128 -21.94 -4.18 6.22
N VAL A 129 -20.70 -4.31 6.65
CA VAL A 129 -20.18 -3.70 7.87
C VAL A 129 -19.24 -2.57 7.45
N ALA A 130 -19.59 -1.33 7.77
CA ALA A 130 -18.71 -0.20 7.62
C ALA A 130 -17.60 -0.26 8.68
N ILE A 131 -16.36 0.03 8.27
CA ILE A 131 -15.18 -0.07 9.14
C ILE A 131 -14.53 1.31 9.25
N ASP A 132 -14.36 1.80 10.47
CA ASP A 132 -13.48 2.93 10.78
C ASP A 132 -12.16 2.37 11.34
N PHE A 133 -11.14 2.28 10.48
CA PHE A 133 -9.83 1.76 10.89
C PHE A 133 -9.13 2.64 11.92
N ALA A 134 -9.35 3.95 11.89
CA ALA A 134 -8.67 4.87 12.79
C ALA A 134 -9.19 4.74 14.23
N ARG A 135 -10.50 4.47 14.38
CA ARG A 135 -11.15 4.32 15.69
C ARG A 135 -11.39 2.87 16.10
N GLY A 136 -11.11 1.91 15.21
CA GLY A 136 -11.44 0.49 15.41
C GLY A 136 -12.96 0.25 15.55
N GLN A 137 -13.78 1.14 14.99
CA GLN A 137 -15.24 1.05 15.06
C GLN A 137 -15.79 0.26 13.87
N MET A 138 -16.86 -0.49 14.10
CA MET A 138 -17.53 -1.29 13.08
C MET A 138 -19.03 -1.14 13.23
N GLN A 139 -19.72 -0.81 12.14
CA GLN A 139 -21.14 -0.56 12.15
C GLN A 139 -21.83 -1.37 11.04
N PRO A 140 -22.74 -2.29 11.37
CA PRO A 140 -23.55 -2.97 10.36
C PRO A 140 -24.51 -1.96 9.72
N THR A 141 -24.67 -2.04 8.41
CA THR A 141 -25.55 -1.17 7.65
C THR A 141 -26.10 -1.89 6.42
N LYS A 142 -27.28 -1.44 5.99
CA LYS A 142 -27.98 -1.89 4.79
C LYS A 142 -28.28 -0.73 3.85
N ASP A 143 -27.67 0.42 4.09
CA ASP A 143 -27.91 1.64 3.33
C ASP A 143 -27.16 1.55 1.99
N PHE A 144 -27.70 0.74 1.09
CA PHE A 144 -27.17 0.54 -0.25
C PHE A 144 -27.45 1.74 -1.14
N ASP A 145 -28.54 2.47 -0.87
CA ASP A 145 -28.93 3.67 -1.61
C ASP A 145 -27.87 4.75 -1.43
N TYR A 146 -27.48 5.05 -0.18
CA TYR A 146 -26.38 5.96 0.15
C TYR A 146 -25.08 5.58 -0.55
N ILE A 147 -24.74 4.29 -0.58
CA ILE A 147 -23.53 3.82 -1.27
C ILE A 147 -23.64 4.12 -2.77
N SER A 148 -24.77 3.72 -3.36
CA SER A 148 -24.96 3.70 -4.80
C SER A 148 -24.92 5.11 -5.39
N GLU A 149 -25.42 6.11 -4.67
CA GLU A 149 -25.38 7.51 -5.09
C GLU A 149 -23.98 8.11 -5.05
N ARG A 150 -23.20 7.78 -4.02
CA ARG A 150 -21.95 8.48 -3.70
C ARG A 150 -20.69 7.83 -4.26
N TYR A 151 -20.63 6.51 -4.18
CA TYR A 151 -19.43 5.75 -4.53
C TYR A 151 -19.53 5.22 -5.96
N ALA A 152 -18.37 4.96 -6.56
CA ALA A 152 -18.32 4.27 -7.83
C ALA A 152 -18.89 2.85 -7.67
N LYS A 153 -19.61 2.37 -8.70
CA LYS A 153 -20.07 0.97 -8.75
C LYS A 153 -18.89 0.00 -8.72
N ASN A 154 -17.76 0.42 -9.28
CA ASN A 154 -16.50 -0.30 -9.20
C ASN A 154 -15.89 -0.09 -7.81
N THR A 155 -15.51 -1.18 -7.15
CA THR A 155 -14.89 -1.15 -5.83
C THR A 155 -13.43 -1.57 -5.92
N MET A 156 -12.59 -0.99 -5.05
CA MET A 156 -11.20 -1.45 -4.92
C MET A 156 -11.16 -2.64 -3.96
N TYR A 157 -10.99 -3.83 -4.52
CA TYR A 157 -10.82 -5.06 -3.74
C TYR A 157 -9.44 -5.10 -3.08
N ILE A 158 -9.42 -5.50 -1.81
CA ILE A 158 -8.17 -5.70 -1.06
C ILE A 158 -7.61 -7.07 -1.44
N ARG A 159 -6.60 -7.07 -2.32
CA ARG A 159 -5.86 -8.28 -2.71
C ARG A 159 -4.39 -8.20 -2.31
N GLY A 160 -3.82 -9.34 -1.92
CA GLY A 160 -2.37 -9.51 -1.73
C GLY A 160 -1.76 -8.61 -0.66
N PRO A 161 -0.94 -7.59 -1.03
CA PRO A 161 -0.14 -6.79 -0.09
C PRO A 161 -0.96 -6.13 1.03
N LEU A 162 -2.11 -5.55 0.71
CA LEU A 162 -2.97 -4.91 1.69
C LEU A 162 -3.48 -5.90 2.75
N ARG A 163 -3.69 -7.19 2.44
CA ARG A 163 -4.09 -8.18 3.46
C ARG A 163 -3.03 -8.39 4.54
N ARG A 164 -1.76 -8.05 4.27
CA ARG A 164 -0.66 -8.14 5.23
C ARG A 164 -0.63 -6.94 6.20
N ASN A 165 -1.28 -5.84 5.85
CA ASN A 165 -1.31 -4.64 6.68
C ASN A 165 -2.03 -4.94 8.03
N PRO A 166 -1.44 -4.52 9.17
CA PRO A 166 -1.96 -4.82 10.50
C PRO A 166 -3.41 -4.37 10.75
N LEU A 167 -3.84 -3.24 10.15
CA LEU A 167 -5.20 -2.72 10.31
C LEU A 167 -6.24 -3.70 9.79
N PHE A 168 -6.00 -4.26 8.59
CA PHE A 168 -6.92 -5.26 8.03
C PHE A 168 -6.87 -6.58 8.79
N ARG A 169 -5.69 -7.02 9.26
CA ARG A 169 -5.59 -8.23 10.09
C ARG A 169 -6.34 -8.08 11.41
N SER A 170 -6.30 -6.90 12.01
CA SER A 170 -7.08 -6.59 13.21
C SER A 170 -8.57 -6.57 12.91
N ALA A 171 -8.97 -5.83 11.86
CA ALA A 171 -10.37 -5.72 11.47
C ALA A 171 -10.97 -7.07 11.06
N ALA A 172 -10.27 -7.89 10.28
CA ALA A 172 -10.74 -9.20 9.87
C ALA A 172 -11.01 -10.11 11.08
N ARG A 173 -10.12 -10.12 12.08
CA ARG A 173 -10.33 -10.88 13.32
C ARG A 173 -11.58 -10.41 14.07
N GLU A 174 -11.76 -9.10 14.21
CA GLU A 174 -12.93 -8.54 14.87
C GLU A 174 -14.23 -8.78 14.07
N LEU A 175 -14.17 -8.75 12.74
CA LEU A 175 -15.32 -9.04 11.87
C LEU A 175 -15.78 -10.50 12.01
N ILE A 176 -14.84 -11.44 12.00
CA ILE A 176 -15.11 -12.86 12.23
C ILE A 176 -15.70 -13.06 13.64
N ARG A 177 -15.09 -12.45 14.65
CA ARG A 177 -15.48 -12.63 16.06
C ARG A 177 -16.85 -12.02 16.39
N ARG A 178 -17.10 -10.77 15.96
CA ARG A 178 -18.30 -10.01 16.35
C ARG A 178 -19.51 -10.28 15.46
N PHE A 179 -19.28 -10.52 14.17
CA PHE A 179 -20.35 -10.65 13.18
C PHE A 179 -20.48 -12.08 12.63
N GLY A 180 -19.67 -13.03 13.10
CA GLY A 180 -19.77 -14.45 12.73
C GLY A 180 -19.48 -14.71 11.26
N ILE A 181 -18.78 -13.79 10.56
CA ILE A 181 -18.47 -13.96 9.14
C ILE A 181 -17.35 -15.01 9.01
N PRO A 182 -17.55 -16.12 8.28
CA PRO A 182 -16.49 -17.10 8.09
C PRO A 182 -15.29 -16.49 7.35
N ALA A 183 -14.06 -16.77 7.81
CA ALA A 183 -12.85 -16.19 7.22
C ALA A 183 -12.71 -16.41 5.70
N ARG A 184 -13.15 -17.58 5.21
CA ARG A 184 -13.15 -17.93 3.78
C ARG A 184 -14.17 -17.17 2.93
N ASP A 185 -15.15 -16.57 3.59
CA ASP A 185 -16.30 -15.88 3.01
C ASP A 185 -16.24 -14.37 3.28
N LEU A 186 -15.30 -13.92 4.11
CA LEU A 186 -15.07 -12.51 4.41
C LEU A 186 -14.39 -11.83 3.21
N GLU A 187 -15.07 -10.84 2.65
CA GLU A 187 -14.46 -9.88 1.73
C GLU A 187 -14.39 -8.51 2.41
N VAL A 188 -13.26 -7.83 2.21
CA VAL A 188 -13.06 -6.44 2.63
C VAL A 188 -12.68 -5.66 1.38
N CYS A 189 -13.29 -4.51 1.17
CA CYS A 189 -12.98 -3.63 0.06
C CYS A 189 -13.09 -2.17 0.47
N PHE A 190 -12.64 -1.28 -0.42
CA PHE A 190 -12.89 0.15 -0.31
C PHE A 190 -13.90 0.55 -1.37
N LEU A 191 -14.94 1.25 -0.93
CA LEU A 191 -15.73 2.08 -1.82
C LEU A 191 -14.96 3.37 -2.08
N VAL A 192 -14.93 3.78 -3.34
CA VAL A 192 -14.14 4.93 -3.80
C VAL A 192 -15.09 6.00 -4.30
N PRO A 193 -14.98 7.25 -3.87
CA PRO A 193 -15.82 8.32 -4.40
C PRO A 193 -15.70 8.39 -5.92
N ARG A 194 -16.81 8.62 -6.62
CA ARG A 194 -16.84 8.65 -8.10
C ARG A 194 -15.78 9.57 -8.72
N PRO A 195 -15.57 10.82 -8.24
CA PRO A 195 -14.54 11.69 -8.81
C PRO A 195 -13.13 11.15 -8.63
N PHE A 196 -12.88 10.43 -7.53
CA PHE A 196 -11.57 9.84 -7.30
C PHE A 196 -11.37 8.60 -8.15
N MET A 197 -12.37 7.71 -8.23
CA MET A 197 -12.30 6.55 -9.13
C MET A 197 -12.06 6.98 -10.58
N ALA A 198 -12.73 8.05 -11.02
CA ALA A 198 -12.52 8.66 -12.33
C ALA A 198 -11.06 9.07 -12.58
N TYR A 199 -10.45 9.74 -11.61
CA TYR A 199 -9.03 10.08 -11.67
C TYR A 199 -8.13 8.85 -11.69
N LEU A 200 -8.41 7.86 -10.83
CA LEU A 200 -7.65 6.62 -10.77
C LEU A 200 -7.65 5.93 -12.15
N ASN A 201 -8.84 5.78 -12.77
CA ASN A 201 -9.01 5.20 -14.11
C ASN A 201 -8.23 5.97 -15.18
N TRP A 202 -8.36 7.31 -15.17
CA TRP A 202 -7.63 8.18 -16.08
C TRP A 202 -6.10 8.00 -15.94
N LYS A 203 -5.58 8.00 -14.70
CA LYS A 203 -4.15 7.85 -14.43
C LYS A 203 -3.65 6.48 -14.85
N ALA A 204 -4.41 5.41 -14.59
CA ALA A 204 -4.08 4.07 -15.03
C ALA A 204 -3.95 4.00 -16.56
N PHE A 205 -4.92 4.53 -17.28
CA PHE A 205 -4.90 4.58 -18.74
C PHE A 205 -3.71 5.37 -19.28
N LYS A 206 -3.48 6.59 -18.76
CA LYS A 206 -2.36 7.44 -19.15
C LYS A 206 -1.01 6.78 -18.91
N THR A 207 -0.89 6.05 -17.81
CA THR A 207 0.34 5.30 -17.50
C THR A 207 0.55 4.16 -18.51
N CYS A 208 -0.50 3.45 -18.91
CA CYS A 208 -0.43 2.44 -19.96
C CYS A 208 0.02 3.05 -21.30
N GLU A 209 -0.57 4.17 -21.72
CA GLU A 209 -0.16 4.89 -22.94
C GLU A 209 1.31 5.30 -22.90
N GLN A 210 1.77 5.91 -21.80
CA GLN A 210 3.15 6.34 -21.61
C GLN A 210 4.13 5.16 -21.65
N ALA A 211 3.70 3.99 -21.19
CA ALA A 211 4.49 2.77 -21.22
C ALA A 211 4.40 2.00 -22.56
N GLY A 212 3.60 2.48 -23.53
CA GLY A 212 3.37 1.78 -24.79
C GLY A 212 2.60 0.46 -24.63
N VAL A 213 1.80 0.33 -23.58
CA VAL A 213 1.00 -0.87 -23.27
C VAL A 213 -0.46 -0.62 -23.62
N ASP A 214 -1.09 -1.56 -24.33
CA ASP A 214 -2.53 -1.50 -24.60
C ASP A 214 -3.34 -1.65 -23.29
N PRO A 215 -4.13 -0.62 -22.89
CA PRO A 215 -4.97 -0.67 -21.69
C PRO A 215 -5.97 -1.83 -21.70
N ALA A 216 -6.44 -2.28 -22.87
CA ALA A 216 -7.36 -3.41 -22.98
C ALA A 216 -6.72 -4.75 -22.60
N ALA A 217 -5.40 -4.86 -22.74
CA ALA A 217 -4.62 -6.05 -22.36
C ALA A 217 -4.25 -6.06 -20.86
N VAL A 218 -4.35 -4.91 -20.18
CA VAL A 218 -4.06 -4.79 -18.74
C VAL A 218 -5.27 -5.23 -17.92
N ARG A 219 -5.04 -6.15 -16.98
CA ARG A 219 -6.06 -6.57 -16.01
C ARG A 219 -6.10 -5.64 -14.81
N VAL A 220 -4.93 -5.33 -14.25
CA VAL A 220 -4.78 -4.49 -13.06
C VAL A 220 -3.52 -3.64 -13.15
N CYS A 221 -3.63 -2.37 -12.79
CA CYS A 221 -2.50 -1.49 -12.47
C CYS A 221 -2.25 -1.56 -10.96
N LYS A 222 -1.05 -1.99 -10.56
CA LYS A 222 -0.61 -1.99 -9.16
C LYS A 222 0.19 -0.72 -8.91
N GLY A 223 -0.10 -0.03 -7.82
CA GLY A 223 0.61 1.20 -7.49
C GLY A 223 0.32 1.70 -6.09
N ALA A 224 1.03 2.74 -5.68
CA ALA A 224 0.87 3.34 -4.36
C ALA A 224 0.46 4.81 -4.49
N LEU A 225 -0.39 5.28 -3.58
CA LEU A 225 -0.59 6.70 -3.34
C LEU A 225 0.47 7.17 -2.37
N VAL A 226 1.38 8.01 -2.85
CA VAL A 226 2.52 8.48 -2.07
C VAL A 226 2.39 9.99 -1.87
N ARG A 227 2.62 10.44 -0.65
CA ARG A 227 2.62 11.87 -0.33
C ARG A 227 3.99 12.47 -0.63
N ARG A 228 4.02 13.58 -1.38
CA ARG A 228 5.24 14.37 -1.65
C ARG A 228 5.01 15.80 -1.15
N GLY A 229 5.41 16.07 0.08
CA GLY A 229 5.10 17.34 0.76
C GLY A 229 3.59 17.54 0.91
N ARG A 230 3.02 18.50 0.17
CA ARG A 230 1.59 18.82 0.20
C ARG A 230 0.77 18.16 -0.90
N THR A 231 1.42 17.50 -1.86
CA THR A 231 0.76 16.82 -2.98
C THR A 231 0.73 15.31 -2.79
N TRP A 232 -0.20 14.67 -3.47
CA TRP A 232 -0.33 13.23 -3.58
C TRP A 232 -0.02 12.80 -5.00
N VAL A 233 0.76 11.72 -5.13
CA VAL A 233 1.15 11.13 -6.40
C VAL A 233 0.63 9.70 -6.43
N LEU A 234 -0.13 9.34 -7.47
CA LEU A 234 -0.41 7.94 -7.74
C LEU A 234 0.73 7.37 -8.59
N ARG A 235 1.64 6.62 -7.97
CA ARG A 235 2.73 5.93 -8.64
C ARG A 235 2.28 4.53 -9.02
N VAL A 236 2.06 4.29 -10.31
CA VAL A 236 1.86 2.94 -10.85
C VAL A 236 3.22 2.28 -10.98
N GLU A 237 3.37 1.11 -10.36
CA GLU A 237 4.64 0.38 -10.23
C GLU A 237 4.70 -0.82 -11.17
N GLU A 238 3.55 -1.44 -11.44
CA GLU A 238 3.48 -2.66 -12.25
C GLU A 238 2.11 -2.83 -12.92
N PHE A 239 2.11 -3.33 -14.15
CA PHE A 239 0.92 -3.83 -14.82
C PHE A 239 0.82 -5.35 -14.69
N ALA A 240 -0.31 -5.83 -14.18
CA ALA A 240 -0.69 -7.23 -14.29
C ALA A 240 -1.56 -7.41 -15.54
N MET A 241 -1.05 -8.15 -16.51
CA MET A 241 -1.70 -8.37 -17.81
C MET A 241 -2.79 -9.47 -17.70
N LYS A 242 -3.73 -9.48 -18.65
CA LYS A 242 -4.76 -10.54 -18.75
C LYS A 242 -4.17 -11.90 -19.10
N ASP A 243 -3.05 -11.93 -19.83
CA ASP A 243 -2.30 -13.14 -20.19
C ASP A 243 -1.43 -13.70 -19.04
N GLY A 244 -1.45 -13.06 -17.87
CA GLY A 244 -0.70 -13.48 -16.67
C GLY A 244 0.68 -12.87 -16.53
N ARG A 245 1.20 -12.15 -17.53
CA ARG A 245 2.49 -11.44 -17.41
C ARG A 245 2.41 -10.28 -16.42
N GLN A 246 3.57 -9.92 -15.86
CA GLN A 246 3.77 -8.74 -15.03
C GLN A 246 4.81 -7.84 -15.68
N ILE A 247 4.46 -6.57 -15.90
CA ILE A 247 5.31 -5.59 -16.56
C ILE A 247 5.60 -4.47 -15.57
N PRO A 248 6.85 -4.30 -15.09
CA PRO A 248 7.21 -3.19 -14.21
C PRO A 248 7.17 -1.87 -14.98
N VAL A 249 6.65 -0.82 -14.32
CA VAL A 249 6.62 0.53 -14.86
C VAL A 249 7.90 1.25 -14.46
N ARG A 250 8.75 1.60 -15.42
CA ARG A 250 9.98 2.37 -15.17
C ARG A 250 9.69 3.86 -15.35
N GLY A 251 10.11 4.69 -14.38
CA GLY A 251 10.27 6.13 -14.59
C GLY A 251 9.03 7.02 -14.41
N THR A 252 7.97 6.57 -13.75
CA THR A 252 6.82 7.43 -13.37
C THR A 252 7.07 8.05 -11.99
N GLY A 253 8.11 8.88 -11.92
CA GLY A 253 8.58 9.59 -10.73
C GLY A 253 8.23 11.05 -10.79
#